data_AF-A0A659QRZ9-F1
#
_entry.id   AF-A0A659QRZ9-F1
#
_cell.length_a   1.000
_cell.length_b   1.000
_cell.length_c   1.000
_cell.angle_alpha   90.00
_cell.angle_beta   90.00
_cell.angle_gamma   90.00
#
_symmetry.space_group_name_H-M   'P 1'
#
loop_
_entity.id
_entity.type
_entity.pdbx_description
1 polymer ?
#
loop_
_entity_poly.entity_id
_entity_poly.type
_entity_poly.pdbx_seq_one_letter_code
_entity_poly.pdbx_strand_id
1 'polypeptide(L)'
;MSSDIKIKVQSFGRFLSNMVMPNIGAFIAWGIITALFIPTGWLPNETLAKLVGPMITYLLPLLIGYTGGRLVGGERGGVVGAITTMGVIVGADMPMFLGSMIAGPLGGYCIKKFDSWVDGKIKSGFEMLVNNFSAGIIGMILAILAFLGIGPAVEVLSKILAAGVNFMVAHDMLPLASIFVEPAKILFLNNAINHGIFSPLGIQQSHEMGKSIFFLIEANPGPGMGVLLAYMFFGRGSAKQSAGGAAIIHFLGGIHEIYFPYVLMNPRLILAVILGGMTGVFTLPILNGGLGSPASPVSILAVRAMTP
;
A
#
# COMPACT_ATOMS: atom_id res chain seq x y z
N MET A 1 -6.39 -17.44 21.58
CA MET A 1 -6.21 -17.86 20.17
C MET A 1 -5.50 -19.21 20.15
N SER A 2 -6.05 -20.23 19.50
CA SER A 2 -5.38 -21.53 19.28
C SER A 2 -4.00 -21.31 18.63
N SER A 3 -3.02 -22.13 19.01
CA SER A 3 -1.63 -22.10 18.49
C SER A 3 -1.58 -22.08 16.96
N ASP A 4 -2.51 -22.78 16.29
CA ASP A 4 -2.51 -22.94 14.84
C ASP A 4 -2.94 -21.68 14.09
N ILE A 5 -3.91 -20.94 14.65
CA ILE A 5 -4.35 -19.65 14.07
C ILE A 5 -3.21 -18.62 14.21
N LYS A 6 -2.53 -18.61 15.35
CA LYS A 6 -1.37 -17.74 15.58
C LYS A 6 -0.25 -18.04 14.57
N ILE A 7 0.04 -19.32 14.33
CA ILE A 7 1.05 -19.75 13.35
C ILE A 7 0.67 -19.31 11.93
N LYS A 8 -0.59 -19.52 11.51
CA LYS A 8 -1.07 -19.12 10.17
C LYS A 8 -1.02 -17.60 9.94
N VAL A 9 -1.43 -16.80 10.92
CA VAL A 9 -1.35 -15.33 10.84
C VAL A 9 0.11 -14.88 10.76
N GLN A 10 0.99 -15.49 11.55
CA GLN A 10 2.42 -15.17 11.51
C GLN A 10 3.11 -15.64 10.21
N SER A 11 2.69 -16.75 9.61
CA SER A 11 3.23 -17.19 8.32
C SER A 11 2.74 -16.29 7.19
N PHE A 12 1.48 -15.85 7.23
CA PHE A 12 0.92 -14.92 6.25
C PHE A 12 1.62 -13.55 6.30
N GLY A 13 1.79 -12.98 7.50
CA GLY A 13 2.55 -11.74 7.69
C GLY A 13 3.99 -11.85 7.19
N ARG A 14 4.68 -12.95 7.51
CA ARG A 14 6.04 -13.21 6.99
C ARG A 14 6.07 -13.32 5.47
N PHE A 15 5.05 -13.92 4.86
CA PHE A 15 4.95 -14.02 3.42
C PHE A 15 4.82 -12.64 2.76
N LEU A 16 3.88 -11.81 3.22
CA LEU A 16 3.72 -10.43 2.73
C LEU A 16 4.99 -9.60 2.96
N SER A 17 5.61 -9.73 4.12
CA SER A 17 6.89 -9.12 4.44
C SER A 17 7.96 -9.45 3.40
N ASN A 18 8.08 -10.72 3.04
CA ASN A 18 9.11 -11.19 2.10
C ASN A 18 8.84 -10.72 0.66
N MET A 19 7.62 -10.31 0.34
CA MET A 19 7.30 -9.73 -0.96
C MET A 19 7.74 -8.26 -1.07
N VAL A 20 7.71 -7.53 0.03
CA VAL A 20 7.95 -6.08 0.03
C VAL A 20 9.39 -5.74 0.43
N MET A 21 9.95 -6.45 1.41
CA MET A 21 11.26 -6.14 1.99
C MET A 21 12.42 -6.08 0.98
N PRO A 22 12.57 -7.03 0.05
CA PRO A 22 13.63 -6.95 -0.97
C PRO A 22 13.54 -5.70 -1.84
N ASN A 23 12.35 -5.08 -1.90
CA ASN A 23 12.04 -3.94 -2.77
C ASN A 23 12.03 -2.61 -2.03
N ILE A 24 12.37 -2.57 -0.73
CA ILE A 24 12.28 -1.34 0.09
C ILE A 24 13.16 -0.20 -0.43
N GLY A 25 14.29 -0.53 -1.08
CA GLY A 25 15.13 0.46 -1.74
C GLY A 25 14.40 1.22 -2.85
N ALA A 26 13.52 0.55 -3.60
CA ALA A 26 12.72 1.19 -4.64
C ALA A 26 11.66 2.13 -4.04
N PHE A 27 11.04 1.74 -2.92
CA PHE A 27 10.14 2.61 -2.16
C PHE A 27 10.87 3.87 -1.68
N ILE A 28 12.04 3.72 -1.06
CA ILE A 28 12.84 4.84 -0.58
C ILE A 28 13.23 5.78 -1.73
N ALA A 29 13.71 5.23 -2.86
CA ALA A 29 14.07 6.02 -4.04
C ALA A 29 12.86 6.82 -4.57
N TRP A 30 11.71 6.17 -4.72
CA TRP A 30 10.47 6.84 -5.11
C TRP A 30 10.06 7.93 -4.11
N GLY A 31 10.13 7.64 -2.81
CA GLY A 31 9.79 8.59 -1.76
C GLY A 31 10.69 9.82 -1.72
N ILE A 32 12.00 9.66 -1.96
CA ILE A 32 12.95 10.78 -2.08
C ILE A 32 12.62 11.64 -3.31
N ILE A 33 12.43 11.01 -4.47
CA ILE A 33 12.08 11.71 -5.72
C ILE A 33 10.78 12.50 -5.51
N THR A 34 9.79 11.89 -4.86
CA THR A 34 8.50 12.51 -4.58
C THR A 34 8.65 13.69 -3.62
N ALA A 35 9.36 13.52 -2.51
CA ALA A 35 9.58 14.59 -1.53
C ALA A 35 10.35 15.78 -2.12
N LEU A 36 11.26 15.54 -3.06
CA LEU A 36 12.05 16.59 -3.68
C LEU A 36 11.30 17.30 -4.82
N PHE A 37 10.85 16.57 -5.84
CA PHE A 37 10.64 17.17 -7.16
C PHE A 37 9.20 17.48 -7.53
N ILE A 38 8.20 16.99 -6.81
CA ILE A 38 6.79 17.35 -7.09
C ILE A 38 6.58 18.86 -6.91
N PRO A 39 5.49 19.44 -7.47
CA PRO A 39 5.24 20.88 -7.37
C PRO A 39 5.25 21.43 -5.93
N THR A 40 4.82 20.61 -4.97
CA THR A 40 4.78 20.92 -3.54
C THR A 40 5.94 20.32 -2.74
N GLY A 41 6.96 19.79 -3.43
CA GLY A 41 8.17 19.20 -2.85
C GLY A 41 9.19 20.24 -2.42
N TRP A 42 10.30 19.80 -1.84
CA TRP A 42 11.34 20.68 -1.32
C TRP A 42 12.18 21.37 -2.41
N LEU A 43 12.29 20.74 -3.58
CA LEU A 43 13.03 21.25 -4.73
C LEU A 43 12.25 20.98 -6.02
N PRO A 44 11.12 21.67 -6.26
CA PRO A 44 10.21 21.37 -7.36
C PRO A 44 10.90 21.37 -8.72
N ASN A 45 10.65 20.33 -9.52
CA ASN A 45 11.17 20.18 -10.88
C ASN A 45 10.22 19.35 -11.72
N GLU A 46 9.51 19.99 -12.65
CA GLU A 46 8.47 19.33 -13.48
C GLU A 46 9.02 18.16 -14.29
N THR A 47 10.26 18.23 -14.77
CA THR A 47 10.87 17.17 -15.57
C THR A 47 11.18 15.94 -14.72
N LEU A 48 11.76 16.13 -13.54
CA LEU A 48 12.09 15.02 -12.62
C LEU A 48 10.85 14.47 -11.91
N ALA A 49 9.84 15.30 -11.65
CA ALA A 49 8.56 14.88 -11.08
C ALA A 49 7.85 13.81 -11.93
N LYS A 50 8.07 13.80 -13.25
CA LYS A 50 7.51 12.79 -14.17
C LYS A 50 7.91 11.35 -13.82
N LEU A 51 8.98 11.15 -13.04
CA LEU A 51 9.38 9.83 -12.54
C LEU A 51 8.42 9.27 -11.48
N VAL A 52 7.76 10.13 -10.70
CA VAL A 52 6.95 9.75 -9.54
C VAL A 52 5.81 8.81 -9.93
N GLY A 53 5.02 9.20 -10.93
CA GLY A 53 3.83 8.45 -11.37
C GLY A 53 4.17 7.04 -11.85
N PRO A 54 5.08 6.85 -12.83
CA PRO A 54 5.45 5.53 -13.30
C PRO A 54 6.05 4.63 -12.22
N MET A 55 6.78 5.20 -11.25
CA MET A 55 7.36 4.42 -10.16
C MET A 55 6.29 3.84 -9.23
N ILE A 56 5.33 4.65 -8.77
CA ILE A 56 4.27 4.16 -7.88
C ILE A 56 3.26 3.27 -8.61
N THR A 57 2.92 3.57 -9.87
CA THR A 57 1.90 2.84 -10.61
C THR A 57 2.43 1.52 -11.20
N TYR A 58 3.67 1.50 -11.71
CA TYR A 58 4.22 0.33 -12.40
C TYR A 58 5.35 -0.33 -11.62
N LEU A 59 6.43 0.42 -11.33
CA LEU A 59 7.66 -0.16 -10.79
C LEU A 59 7.42 -0.90 -9.47
N LEU A 60 6.85 -0.22 -8.48
CA LEU A 60 6.69 -0.80 -7.14
C LEU A 60 5.70 -1.99 -7.15
N PRO A 61 4.52 -1.89 -7.78
CA PRO A 61 3.60 -3.03 -7.85
C PRO A 61 4.17 -4.21 -8.62
N LEU A 62 4.90 -3.98 -9.73
CA LEU A 62 5.55 -5.06 -10.50
C LEU A 62 6.65 -5.76 -9.70
N LEU A 63 7.47 -5.02 -8.95
CA LEU A 63 8.50 -5.60 -8.10
C LEU A 63 7.91 -6.52 -7.02
N ILE A 64 6.79 -6.10 -6.42
CA ILE A 64 6.07 -6.92 -5.43
C ILE A 64 5.47 -8.15 -6.10
N GLY A 65 4.82 -7.99 -7.25
CA GLY A 65 4.24 -9.08 -8.02
C GLY A 65 5.27 -10.12 -8.43
N TYR A 66 6.41 -9.66 -8.96
CA TYR A 66 7.55 -10.51 -9.31
C TYR A 66 8.10 -11.24 -8.08
N THR A 67 8.32 -10.53 -6.97
CA THR A 67 8.85 -11.15 -5.75
C THR A 67 7.88 -12.19 -5.18
N GLY A 68 6.58 -11.87 -5.16
CA GLY A 68 5.52 -12.80 -4.74
C GLY A 68 5.44 -14.05 -5.61
N GLY A 69 5.49 -13.88 -6.92
CA GLY A 69 5.54 -15.00 -7.86
C GLY A 69 6.79 -15.85 -7.67
N ARG A 70 7.94 -15.20 -7.43
CA ARG A 70 9.23 -15.87 -7.20
C ARG A 70 9.25 -16.69 -5.92
N LEU A 71 8.66 -16.18 -4.84
CA LEU A 71 8.54 -16.92 -3.58
C LEU A 71 7.74 -18.22 -3.72
N VAL A 72 6.80 -18.28 -4.67
CA VAL A 72 5.96 -19.47 -4.90
C VAL A 72 6.56 -20.40 -5.95
N GLY A 73 6.95 -19.87 -7.10
CA GLY A 73 7.32 -20.62 -8.32
C GLY A 73 8.74 -20.37 -8.84
N GLY A 74 9.65 -19.83 -8.04
CA GLY A 74 11.02 -19.55 -8.46
C GLY A 74 11.12 -18.48 -9.55
N GLU A 75 12.21 -18.43 -10.31
CA GLU A 75 12.44 -17.38 -11.33
C GLU A 75 11.29 -17.28 -12.35
N ARG A 76 10.79 -18.42 -12.83
CA ARG A 76 9.65 -18.47 -13.77
C ARG A 76 8.37 -17.95 -13.11
N GLY A 77 8.15 -18.31 -11.86
CA GLY A 77 7.07 -17.75 -11.04
C GLY A 77 7.15 -16.23 -10.93
N GLY A 78 8.35 -15.66 -10.81
CA GLY A 78 8.54 -14.21 -10.80
C GLY A 78 8.09 -13.56 -12.09
N VAL A 79 8.52 -14.09 -13.25
CA VAL A 79 8.12 -13.56 -14.56
C VAL A 79 6.60 -13.64 -14.76
N VAL A 80 5.98 -14.79 -14.50
CA VAL A 80 4.52 -14.96 -14.64
C VAL A 80 3.75 -14.09 -13.66
N GLY A 81 4.25 -13.96 -12.43
CA GLY A 81 3.70 -13.08 -11.41
C GLY A 81 3.73 -11.60 -11.83
N ALA A 82 4.82 -11.15 -12.46
CA ALA A 82 4.92 -9.80 -13.01
C ALA A 82 3.92 -9.56 -14.16
N ILE A 83 3.78 -10.51 -15.09
CA ILE A 83 2.81 -10.42 -16.20
C ILE A 83 1.39 -10.33 -15.64
N THR A 84 1.04 -11.20 -14.69
CA THR A 84 -0.30 -11.21 -14.06
C THR A 84 -0.57 -9.89 -13.33
N THR A 85 0.45 -9.37 -12.65
CA THR A 85 0.39 -8.08 -11.95
C THR A 85 0.12 -6.91 -12.90
N MET A 86 0.64 -6.95 -14.13
CA MET A 86 0.32 -5.93 -15.12
C MET A 86 -1.19 -5.87 -15.43
N GLY A 87 -1.86 -7.02 -15.48
CA GLY A 87 -3.32 -7.08 -15.63
C GLY A 87 -4.05 -6.35 -14.50
N VAL A 88 -3.58 -6.53 -13.27
CA VAL A 88 -4.12 -5.81 -12.09
C VAL A 88 -3.89 -4.30 -12.20
N ILE A 89 -2.67 -3.87 -12.56
CA ILE A 89 -2.31 -2.45 -12.66
C ILE A 89 -3.18 -1.73 -13.70
N VAL A 90 -3.38 -2.34 -14.86
CA VAL A 90 -4.18 -1.74 -15.95
C VAL A 90 -5.67 -1.76 -15.64
N GLY A 91 -6.13 -2.66 -14.76
CA GLY A 91 -7.54 -2.81 -14.40
C GLY A 91 -8.04 -1.86 -13.31
N ALA A 92 -7.20 -0.96 -12.79
CA ALA A 92 -7.58 0.00 -11.76
C ALA A 92 -6.86 1.34 -11.91
N ASP A 93 -7.54 2.43 -11.59
CA ASP A 93 -7.01 3.80 -11.70
C ASP A 93 -6.10 4.22 -10.53
N MET A 94 -5.76 3.28 -9.65
CA MET A 94 -4.98 3.52 -8.44
C MET A 94 -3.83 2.52 -8.30
N PRO A 95 -2.73 2.87 -7.61
CA PRO A 95 -1.61 1.96 -7.42
C PRO A 95 -2.01 0.62 -6.76
N MET A 96 -1.83 -0.49 -7.48
CA MET A 96 -2.38 -1.79 -7.09
C MET A 96 -1.45 -2.68 -6.25
N PHE A 97 -0.96 -2.17 -5.12
CA PHE A 97 -0.09 -2.94 -4.22
C PHE A 97 -0.75 -4.22 -3.69
N LEU A 98 -1.97 -4.13 -3.15
CA LEU A 98 -2.72 -5.30 -2.66
C LEU A 98 -3.01 -6.29 -3.79
N GLY A 99 -3.39 -5.77 -4.96
CA GLY A 99 -3.65 -6.59 -6.13
C GLY A 99 -2.40 -7.36 -6.57
N SER A 100 -1.23 -6.71 -6.61
CA SER A 100 0.07 -7.36 -6.85
C SER A 100 0.39 -8.43 -5.80
N MET A 101 0.06 -8.18 -4.54
CA MET A 101 0.31 -9.12 -3.45
C MET A 101 -0.48 -10.43 -3.59
N ILE A 102 -1.61 -10.39 -4.28
CA ILE A 102 -2.45 -11.55 -4.56
C ILE A 102 -2.09 -12.17 -5.91
N ALA A 103 -2.05 -11.35 -6.95
CA ALA A 103 -1.83 -11.76 -8.33
C ALA A 103 -0.43 -12.35 -8.57
N GLY A 104 0.62 -11.77 -7.98
CA GLY A 104 1.99 -12.26 -8.14
C GLY A 104 2.14 -13.72 -7.70
N PRO A 105 1.85 -14.04 -6.42
CA PRO A 105 1.87 -15.41 -5.91
C PRO A 105 0.94 -16.37 -6.66
N LEU A 106 -0.23 -15.90 -7.11
CA LEU A 106 -1.15 -16.70 -7.91
C LEU A 106 -0.52 -17.08 -9.26
N GLY A 107 0.14 -16.14 -9.94
CA GLY A 107 0.92 -16.41 -11.14
C GLY A 107 2.03 -17.43 -10.91
N GLY A 108 2.77 -17.26 -9.81
CA GLY A 108 3.80 -18.21 -9.38
C GLY A 108 3.27 -19.61 -9.08
N TYR A 109 2.07 -19.69 -8.48
CA TYR A 109 1.41 -20.95 -8.18
C TYR A 109 0.98 -21.68 -9.45
N CYS A 110 0.34 -20.98 -10.39
CA CYS A 110 -0.13 -21.55 -11.65
C CYS A 110 1.02 -22.12 -12.48
N ILE A 111 2.12 -21.38 -12.63
CA ILE A 111 3.26 -21.88 -13.40
C ILE A 111 3.96 -23.05 -12.69
N LYS A 112 4.10 -23.00 -11.36
CA LYS A 112 4.66 -24.12 -10.59
C LYS A 112 3.84 -25.39 -10.74
N LYS A 113 2.51 -25.28 -10.79
CA LYS A 113 1.63 -26.43 -11.03
C LYS A 113 1.78 -26.98 -12.44
N PHE A 114 1.85 -26.10 -13.44
CA PHE A 114 2.12 -26.51 -14.81
C PHE A 114 3.47 -27.24 -14.93
N ASP A 115 4.53 -26.69 -14.33
CA ASP A 115 5.87 -27.25 -14.35
C ASP A 115 5.90 -28.66 -13.77
N SER A 116 5.24 -28.86 -12.62
CA SER A 116 5.10 -30.17 -12.00
C SER A 116 4.32 -31.18 -12.85
N TRP A 117 3.42 -30.73 -13.73
CA TRP A 117 2.63 -31.62 -14.59
C TRP A 117 3.37 -32.05 -15.84
N VAL A 118 4.30 -31.23 -16.30
CA VAL A 118 5.05 -31.40 -17.54
C VAL A 118 6.45 -31.97 -17.27
N ASP A 119 6.87 -32.01 -16.01
CA ASP A 119 8.12 -32.63 -15.56
C ASP A 119 8.30 -34.06 -16.11
N GLY A 120 9.48 -34.35 -16.64
CA GLY A 120 9.83 -35.60 -17.29
C GLY A 120 9.11 -35.91 -18.62
N LYS A 121 8.20 -35.05 -19.10
CA LYS A 121 7.45 -35.26 -20.37
C LYS A 121 8.02 -34.49 -21.55
N ILE A 122 8.92 -33.53 -21.31
CA ILE A 122 9.51 -32.70 -22.37
C ILE A 122 10.70 -33.44 -22.99
N LYS A 123 10.71 -33.52 -24.33
CA LYS A 123 11.87 -34.05 -25.06
C LYS A 123 13.07 -33.11 -24.92
N SER A 124 14.25 -33.69 -24.77
CA SER A 124 15.51 -32.93 -24.76
C SER A 124 15.60 -32.02 -25.99
N GLY A 125 16.03 -30.77 -25.78
CA GLY A 125 16.07 -29.71 -26.80
C GLY A 125 14.81 -28.84 -26.90
N PHE A 126 13.65 -29.28 -26.38
CA PHE A 126 12.41 -28.49 -26.39
C PHE A 126 12.12 -27.77 -25.06
N GLU A 127 12.94 -27.97 -24.03
CA GLU A 127 12.73 -27.44 -22.68
C GLU A 127 12.57 -25.92 -22.66
N MET A 128 13.49 -25.17 -23.29
CA MET A 128 13.38 -23.70 -23.33
C MET A 128 12.12 -23.24 -24.07
N LEU A 129 11.72 -23.94 -25.13
CA LEU A 129 10.51 -23.61 -25.89
C LEU A 129 9.28 -23.78 -25.00
N VAL A 130 9.11 -24.95 -24.38
CA VAL A 130 7.98 -25.23 -23.50
C VAL A 130 7.99 -24.29 -22.29
N ASN A 131 9.15 -24.05 -21.69
CA ASN A 131 9.27 -23.20 -20.51
C ASN A 131 8.86 -21.74 -20.77
N ASN A 132 9.31 -21.17 -21.90
CA ASN A 132 9.00 -19.79 -22.25
C ASN A 132 7.57 -19.62 -22.77
N PHE A 133 7.10 -20.53 -23.64
CA PHE A 133 5.73 -20.45 -24.18
C PHE A 133 4.68 -20.69 -23.09
N SER A 134 4.89 -21.65 -22.20
CA SER A 134 3.95 -21.88 -21.09
C SER A 134 3.89 -20.69 -20.13
N ALA A 135 5.03 -20.09 -19.78
CA ALA A 135 5.07 -18.88 -18.96
C ALA A 135 4.33 -17.72 -19.65
N GLY A 136 4.53 -17.54 -20.96
CA GLY A 136 3.83 -16.54 -21.76
C GLY A 136 2.31 -16.75 -21.81
N ILE A 137 1.85 -17.96 -22.14
CA ILE A 137 0.42 -18.28 -22.29
C ILE A 137 -0.29 -18.21 -20.93
N ILE A 138 0.28 -18.81 -19.88
CA ILE A 138 -0.30 -18.78 -18.53
C ILE A 138 -0.31 -17.34 -18.02
N GLY A 139 0.80 -16.60 -18.18
CA GLY A 139 0.88 -15.20 -17.80
C GLY A 139 -0.19 -14.35 -18.51
N MET A 140 -0.37 -14.53 -19.82
CA MET A 140 -1.38 -13.82 -20.60
C MET A 140 -2.80 -14.10 -20.09
N ILE A 141 -3.16 -15.37 -19.89
CA ILE A 141 -4.50 -15.75 -19.41
C ILE A 141 -4.74 -15.13 -18.04
N LEU A 142 -3.78 -15.25 -17.12
CA LEU A 142 -3.91 -14.71 -15.78
C LEU A 142 -3.97 -13.18 -15.76
N ALA A 143 -3.22 -12.49 -16.63
CA ALA A 143 -3.30 -11.05 -16.77
C ALA A 143 -4.68 -10.59 -17.24
N ILE A 144 -5.28 -11.28 -18.22
CA ILE A 144 -6.65 -10.98 -18.67
C ILE A 144 -7.66 -11.19 -17.54
N LEU A 145 -7.56 -12.31 -16.82
CA LEU A 145 -8.46 -12.59 -15.69
C LEU A 145 -8.29 -11.57 -14.55
N ALA A 146 -7.05 -11.17 -14.26
CA ALA A 146 -6.74 -10.17 -13.25
C ALA A 146 -7.30 -8.79 -13.64
N PHE A 147 -7.16 -8.39 -14.90
CA PHE A 147 -7.72 -7.14 -15.44
C PHE A 147 -9.24 -7.09 -15.30
N LEU A 148 -9.94 -8.16 -15.71
CA LEU A 148 -11.39 -8.22 -15.63
C LEU A 148 -11.91 -8.32 -14.18
N GLY A 149 -11.16 -8.96 -13.30
CA GLY A 149 -11.58 -9.20 -11.91
C GLY A 149 -11.31 -8.05 -10.95
N ILE A 150 -10.26 -7.26 -11.16
CA ILE A 150 -9.78 -6.33 -10.14
C ILE A 150 -10.68 -5.10 -9.98
N GLY A 151 -11.15 -4.51 -11.09
CA GLY A 151 -12.00 -3.32 -11.05
C GLY A 151 -13.25 -3.52 -10.20
N PRO A 152 -14.08 -4.55 -10.49
CA PRO A 152 -15.26 -4.86 -9.67
C PRO A 152 -14.93 -5.16 -8.21
N ALA A 153 -13.82 -5.86 -7.95
CA ALA A 153 -13.40 -6.19 -6.59
C ALA A 153 -13.06 -4.93 -5.77
N VAL A 154 -12.32 -3.99 -6.37
CA VAL A 154 -11.97 -2.71 -5.74
C VAL A 154 -13.22 -1.86 -5.51
N GLU A 155 -14.16 -1.83 -6.46
CA GLU A 155 -15.41 -1.09 -6.31
C GLU A 155 -16.25 -1.59 -5.13
N VAL A 156 -16.47 -2.91 -5.04
CA VAL A 156 -17.21 -3.52 -3.93
C VAL A 156 -16.52 -3.25 -2.60
N LEU A 157 -15.20 -3.42 -2.53
CA LEU A 157 -14.43 -3.17 -1.31
C LEU A 157 -14.52 -1.70 -0.87
N SER A 158 -14.42 -0.77 -1.82
CA SER A 158 -14.54 0.67 -1.56
C SER A 158 -15.92 1.04 -1.02
N LYS A 159 -17.00 0.45 -1.57
CA LYS A 159 -18.38 0.66 -1.08
C LYS A 159 -18.57 0.16 0.34
N ILE A 160 -18.02 -1.00 0.69
CA ILE A 160 -18.09 -1.55 2.05
C ILE A 160 -17.35 -0.65 3.05
N LEU A 161 -16.13 -0.22 2.71
CA LEU A 161 -15.36 0.71 3.54
C LEU A 161 -16.09 2.03 3.72
N ALA A 162 -16.68 2.58 2.65
CA ALA A 162 -17.46 3.81 2.70
C ALA A 162 -18.70 3.69 3.59
N ALA A 163 -19.45 2.59 3.48
CA ALA A 163 -20.59 2.35 4.35
C ALA A 163 -20.18 2.26 5.84
N GLY A 164 -19.07 1.57 6.13
CA GLY A 164 -18.56 1.43 7.50
C GLY A 164 -18.13 2.77 8.12
N VAL A 165 -17.40 3.59 7.36
CA VAL A 165 -16.98 4.93 7.81
C VAL A 165 -18.18 5.85 7.95
N ASN A 166 -19.10 5.90 6.98
CA ASN A 166 -20.31 6.72 7.06
C ASN A 166 -21.17 6.39 8.28
N PHE A 167 -21.30 5.10 8.61
CA PHE A 167 -21.99 4.66 9.82
C PHE A 167 -21.36 5.26 11.09
N MET A 168 -20.02 5.26 11.18
CA MET A 168 -19.30 5.80 12.32
C MET A 168 -19.39 7.33 12.42
N VAL A 169 -19.38 8.02 11.28
CA VAL A 169 -19.59 9.48 11.23
C VAL A 169 -20.99 9.83 11.72
N ALA A 170 -22.01 9.11 11.26
CA ALA A 170 -23.41 9.38 11.62
C ALA A 170 -23.75 9.14 13.10
N HIS A 171 -22.92 8.38 13.83
CA HIS A 171 -23.12 8.05 15.25
C HIS A 171 -22.10 8.74 16.17
N ASP A 172 -21.38 9.78 15.70
CA ASP A 172 -20.34 10.48 16.46
C ASP A 172 -19.20 9.57 16.97
N MET A 173 -19.00 8.44 16.30
CA MET A 173 -18.00 7.41 16.63
C MET A 173 -16.72 7.57 15.80
N LEU A 174 -16.40 8.80 15.39
CA LEU A 174 -15.33 9.09 14.45
C LEU A 174 -13.96 8.48 14.82
N PRO A 175 -13.53 8.44 16.10
CA PRO A 175 -12.29 7.76 16.46
C PRO A 175 -12.24 6.30 16.02
N LEU A 176 -13.38 5.59 16.05
CA LEU A 176 -13.44 4.18 15.65
C LEU A 176 -13.29 3.98 14.13
N ALA A 177 -13.40 5.05 13.32
CA ALA A 177 -13.11 4.99 11.88
C ALA A 177 -11.69 4.48 11.61
N SER A 178 -10.74 4.72 12.52
CA SER A 178 -9.36 4.20 12.41
C SER A 178 -9.29 2.67 12.33
N ILE A 179 -10.29 1.93 12.80
CA ILE A 179 -10.37 0.46 12.65
C ILE A 179 -10.42 0.06 11.18
N PHE A 180 -11.05 0.87 10.34
CA PHE A 180 -11.15 0.64 8.89
C PHE A 180 -10.08 1.41 8.12
N VAL A 181 -9.86 2.67 8.49
CA VAL A 181 -8.95 3.58 7.78
C VAL A 181 -7.51 3.08 7.83
N GLU A 182 -6.98 2.75 9.01
CA GLU A 182 -5.56 2.39 9.13
C GLU A 182 -5.20 1.10 8.38
N PRO A 183 -5.98 -0.01 8.50
CA PRO A 183 -5.75 -1.19 7.66
C PRO A 183 -5.90 -0.90 6.17
N ALA A 184 -6.92 -0.12 5.77
CA ALA A 184 -7.11 0.22 4.37
C ALA A 184 -5.95 1.04 3.83
N LYS A 185 -5.42 2.02 4.58
CA LYS A 185 -4.21 2.77 4.24
C LYS A 185 -3.03 1.84 3.99
N ILE A 186 -2.73 0.95 4.92
CA ILE A 186 -1.61 0.00 4.81
C ILE A 186 -1.77 -0.95 3.62
N LEU A 187 -3.01 -1.28 3.26
CA LEU A 187 -3.35 -2.07 2.08
C LEU A 187 -3.45 -1.22 0.80
N PHE A 188 -3.03 0.05 0.86
CA PHE A 188 -3.01 1.01 -0.25
C PHE A 188 -4.40 1.29 -0.85
N LEU A 189 -5.43 1.24 0.00
CA LEU A 189 -6.82 1.61 -0.29
C LEU A 189 -7.15 3.02 0.21
N ASN A 190 -6.13 3.82 0.53
CA ASN A 190 -6.28 5.18 1.03
C ASN A 190 -6.99 6.11 0.02
N ASN A 191 -6.71 5.97 -1.27
CA ASN A 191 -7.36 6.78 -2.32
C ASN A 191 -8.88 6.61 -2.34
N ALA A 192 -9.35 5.36 -2.20
CA ALA A 192 -10.78 5.05 -2.19
C ALA A 192 -11.50 5.71 -1.00
N ILE A 193 -10.87 5.67 0.18
CA ILE A 193 -11.43 6.28 1.40
C ILE A 193 -11.37 7.81 1.34
N ASN A 194 -10.24 8.36 0.92
CA ASN A 194 -10.02 9.80 0.95
C ASN A 194 -10.90 10.51 -0.09
N HIS A 195 -10.89 10.08 -1.35
CA HIS A 195 -11.72 10.69 -2.39
C HIS A 195 -13.20 10.29 -2.30
N GLY A 196 -13.50 9.09 -1.83
CA GLY A 196 -14.88 8.60 -1.76
C GLY A 196 -15.68 9.14 -0.56
N ILE A 197 -15.02 9.50 0.55
CA ILE A 197 -15.70 9.78 1.83
C ILE A 197 -15.19 11.08 2.45
N PHE A 198 -13.91 11.15 2.81
CA PHE A 198 -13.41 12.23 3.68
C PHE A 198 -13.25 13.56 2.97
N SER A 199 -12.83 13.56 1.71
CA SER A 199 -12.68 14.79 0.93
C SER A 199 -14.04 15.48 0.72
N PRO A 200 -15.12 14.81 0.26
CA PRO A 200 -16.44 15.43 0.16
C PRO A 200 -16.96 15.98 1.50
N LEU A 201 -16.93 15.17 2.56
CA LEU A 201 -17.38 15.60 3.90
C LEU A 201 -16.55 16.77 4.44
N GLY A 202 -15.24 16.74 4.20
CA GLY A 202 -14.34 17.78 4.65
C GLY A 202 -14.51 19.09 3.90
N ILE A 203 -14.76 19.05 2.58
CA ILE A 203 -15.05 20.24 1.78
C ILE A 203 -16.34 20.90 2.27
N GLN A 204 -17.40 20.11 2.46
CA GLN A 204 -18.67 20.62 2.98
C GLN A 204 -18.50 21.28 4.36
N GLN A 205 -17.84 20.60 5.29
CA GLN A 205 -17.61 21.13 6.63
C GLN A 205 -16.69 22.37 6.63
N SER A 206 -15.66 22.39 5.79
CA SER A 206 -14.73 23.52 5.69
C SER A 206 -15.41 24.76 5.10
N HIS A 207 -16.34 24.61 4.16
CA HIS A 207 -17.13 25.74 3.65
C HIS A 207 -17.99 26.41 4.73
N GLU A 208 -18.52 25.63 5.68
CA GLU A 208 -19.39 26.13 6.74
C GLU A 208 -18.59 26.64 7.95
N MET A 209 -17.54 25.93 8.35
CA MET A 209 -16.80 26.16 9.60
C MET A 209 -15.38 26.69 9.41
N GLY A 210 -14.95 26.89 8.16
CA GLY A 210 -13.59 27.32 7.79
C GLY A 210 -12.51 26.24 7.95
N LYS A 211 -12.88 25.06 8.48
CA LYS A 211 -11.96 23.93 8.70
C LYS A 211 -12.71 22.61 8.80
N SER A 212 -11.99 21.51 8.59
CA SER A 212 -12.50 20.16 8.80
C SER A 212 -11.48 19.21 9.43
N ILE A 213 -11.96 18.37 10.35
CA ILE A 213 -11.20 17.25 10.91
C ILE A 213 -11.05 16.09 9.92
N PHE A 214 -11.95 15.96 8.94
CA PHE A 214 -11.92 14.86 7.97
C PHE A 214 -10.64 14.86 7.14
N PHE A 215 -10.08 16.04 6.86
CA PHE A 215 -8.80 16.18 6.17
C PHE A 215 -7.61 15.64 6.98
N LEU A 216 -7.72 15.57 8.31
CA LEU A 216 -6.65 15.07 9.18
C LEU A 216 -6.69 13.56 9.42
N ILE A 217 -7.82 12.90 9.16
CA ILE A 217 -7.98 11.47 9.43
C ILE A 217 -6.99 10.65 8.61
N GLU A 218 -6.89 10.96 7.32
CA GLU A 218 -5.88 10.35 6.46
C GLU A 218 -4.54 11.07 6.63
N ALA A 219 -4.56 12.40 6.83
CA ALA A 219 -3.34 13.18 6.78
C ALA A 219 -2.40 13.08 7.98
N ASN A 220 -2.84 12.49 9.09
CA ASN A 220 -2.05 12.41 10.30
C ASN A 220 -0.81 11.51 10.11
N PRO A 221 0.42 12.05 10.18
CA PRO A 221 1.63 11.25 10.05
C PRO A 221 2.01 10.54 11.37
N GLY A 222 1.34 10.85 12.49
CA GLY A 222 1.68 10.40 13.84
C GLY A 222 1.77 8.88 14.01
N PRO A 223 0.74 8.09 13.64
CA PRO A 223 0.76 6.63 13.80
C PRO A 223 1.94 5.98 13.04
N GLY A 224 2.13 6.36 11.78
CA GLY A 224 3.24 5.87 10.95
C GLY A 224 4.61 6.28 11.50
N MET A 225 4.73 7.52 11.97
CA MET A 225 5.98 8.00 12.59
C MET A 225 6.31 7.22 13.86
N GLY A 226 5.31 6.91 14.69
CA GLY A 226 5.48 6.07 15.88
C GLY A 226 6.02 4.68 15.54
N VAL A 227 5.51 4.05 14.48
CA VAL A 227 6.02 2.76 13.98
C VAL A 227 7.47 2.87 13.53
N LEU A 228 7.80 3.89 12.74
CA LEU A 228 9.16 4.08 12.21
C LEU A 228 10.17 4.36 13.33
N LEU A 229 9.82 5.21 14.31
CA LEU A 229 10.63 5.44 15.50
C LEU A 229 10.85 4.16 16.30
N ALA A 230 9.81 3.32 16.46
CA ALA A 230 9.95 2.03 17.12
C ALA A 230 10.97 1.12 16.40
N TYR A 231 10.97 1.10 15.06
CA TYR A 231 11.99 0.37 14.29
C TYR A 231 13.38 1.02 14.35
N MET A 232 13.48 2.36 14.37
CA MET A 232 14.76 3.06 14.51
C MET A 232 15.46 2.69 15.82
N PHE A 233 14.73 2.73 16.94
CA PHE A 233 15.31 2.47 18.25
C PHE A 233 15.42 0.97 18.55
N PHE A 234 14.34 0.21 18.34
CA PHE A 234 14.19 -1.17 18.81
C PHE A 234 14.20 -2.23 17.71
N GLY A 235 14.21 -1.83 16.43
CA GLY A 235 14.27 -2.76 15.30
C GLY A 235 15.61 -3.51 15.21
N ARG A 236 15.67 -4.45 14.27
CA ARG A 236 16.88 -5.24 13.98
C ARG A 236 17.08 -5.40 12.47
N GLY A 237 18.33 -5.64 12.06
CA GLY A 237 18.69 -5.92 10.67
C GLY A 237 18.42 -4.74 9.73
N SER A 238 18.04 -5.06 8.49
CA SER A 238 17.79 -4.08 7.43
C SER A 238 16.67 -3.09 7.78
N ALA A 239 15.61 -3.54 8.44
CA ALA A 239 14.49 -2.68 8.83
C ALA A 239 14.93 -1.54 9.77
N LYS A 240 15.85 -1.79 10.73
CA LYS A 240 16.38 -0.72 11.59
C LYS A 240 17.24 0.26 10.80
N GLN A 241 18.06 -0.24 9.88
CA GLN A 241 18.95 0.59 9.06
C GLN A 241 18.17 1.53 8.13
N SER A 242 17.07 1.05 7.55
CA SER A 242 16.24 1.84 6.64
C SER A 242 15.22 2.74 7.34
N ALA A 243 14.84 2.44 8.58
CA ALA A 243 13.77 3.15 9.29
C ALA A 243 14.03 4.66 9.47
N GLY A 244 15.29 5.08 9.65
CA GLY A 244 15.63 6.50 9.79
C GLY A 244 15.36 7.31 8.53
N GLY A 245 15.80 6.81 7.38
CA GLY A 245 15.50 7.44 6.09
C GLY A 245 14.00 7.43 5.79
N ALA A 246 13.34 6.30 6.08
CA ALA A 246 11.89 6.17 5.95
C ALA A 246 11.14 7.19 6.82
N ALA A 247 11.58 7.44 8.05
CA ALA A 247 10.96 8.41 8.97
C ALA A 247 11.00 9.84 8.43
N ILE A 248 12.14 10.24 7.84
CA ILE A 248 12.29 11.57 7.23
C ILE A 248 11.33 11.74 6.05
N ILE A 249 11.32 10.77 5.14
CA ILE A 249 10.48 10.81 3.94
C ILE A 249 8.99 10.77 4.32
N HIS A 250 8.60 9.93 5.28
CA HIS A 250 7.24 9.85 5.79
C HIS A 250 6.82 11.16 6.45
N PHE A 251 7.56 11.61 7.46
CA PHE A 251 7.13 12.69 8.33
C PHE A 251 7.27 14.08 7.69
N LEU A 252 8.42 14.33 7.04
CA LEU A 252 8.70 15.63 6.43
C LEU A 252 8.33 15.65 4.94
N GLY A 253 8.48 14.53 4.24
CA GLY A 253 8.10 14.40 2.84
C GLY A 253 6.61 14.10 2.64
N GLY A 254 5.92 13.61 3.67
CA GLY A 254 4.48 13.34 3.62
C GLY A 254 4.10 12.11 2.81
N ILE A 255 5.03 11.15 2.68
CA ILE A 255 4.84 9.96 1.86
C ILE A 255 4.55 8.76 2.77
N HIS A 256 3.27 8.50 3.00
CA HIS A 256 2.82 7.51 3.99
C HIS A 256 3.09 6.07 3.54
N GLU A 257 3.12 5.84 2.23
CA GLU A 257 3.39 4.54 1.62
C GLU A 257 4.74 3.93 2.04
N ILE A 258 5.69 4.76 2.49
CA ILE A 258 7.01 4.33 2.94
C ILE A 258 6.97 3.54 4.24
N TYR A 259 6.00 3.80 5.13
CA TYR A 259 5.92 3.08 6.41
C TYR A 259 5.08 1.80 6.31
N PHE A 260 4.19 1.67 5.32
CA PHE A 260 3.30 0.51 5.18
C PHE A 260 4.06 -0.83 5.15
N PRO A 261 5.19 -0.98 4.43
CA PRO A 261 6.01 -2.20 4.49
C PRO A 261 6.36 -2.63 5.91
N TYR A 262 6.73 -1.69 6.78
CA TYR A 262 7.14 -1.96 8.16
C TYR A 262 6.01 -2.52 9.02
N VAL A 263 4.76 -2.14 8.74
CA VAL A 263 3.59 -2.70 9.40
C VAL A 263 3.28 -4.09 8.86
N LEU A 264 3.37 -4.29 7.54
CA LEU A 264 3.16 -5.60 6.92
C LEU A 264 4.19 -6.65 7.38
N MET A 265 5.41 -6.22 7.72
CA MET A 265 6.44 -7.09 8.32
C MET A 265 6.01 -7.73 9.64
N ASN A 266 5.28 -6.97 10.45
CA ASN A 266 4.79 -7.42 11.74
C ASN A 266 3.34 -6.98 11.89
N PRO A 267 2.37 -7.79 11.41
CA PRO A 267 0.96 -7.40 11.37
C PRO A 267 0.34 -7.02 12.71
N ARG A 268 1.00 -7.35 13.84
CA ARG A 268 0.57 -6.86 15.17
C ARG A 268 0.65 -5.34 15.28
N LEU A 269 1.53 -4.70 14.50
CA LEU A 269 1.65 -3.24 14.43
C LEU A 269 0.42 -2.57 13.82
N ILE A 270 -0.47 -3.32 13.15
CA ILE A 270 -1.78 -2.82 12.73
C ILE A 270 -2.56 -2.31 13.95
N LEU A 271 -2.51 -3.03 15.08
CA LEU A 271 -3.17 -2.58 16.31
C LEU A 271 -2.55 -1.27 16.83
N ALA A 272 -1.23 -1.13 16.72
CA ALA A 272 -0.54 0.08 17.16
C ALA A 272 -0.96 1.30 16.33
N VAL A 273 -1.04 1.16 15.00
CA VAL A 273 -1.50 2.28 14.16
C VAL A 273 -2.99 2.57 14.33
N ILE A 274 -3.84 1.55 14.53
CA ILE A 274 -5.27 1.76 14.84
C ILE A 274 -5.40 2.57 16.13
N LEU A 275 -4.78 2.14 17.22
CA LEU A 275 -4.87 2.84 18.51
C LEU A 275 -4.26 4.24 18.45
N GLY A 276 -3.13 4.39 17.72
CA GLY A 276 -2.53 5.70 17.47
C GLY A 276 -3.45 6.63 16.68
N GLY A 277 -4.08 6.12 15.62
CA GLY A 277 -5.05 6.83 14.80
C GLY A 277 -6.28 7.22 15.60
N MET A 278 -6.87 6.27 16.35
CA MET A 278 -8.01 6.51 17.24
C MET A 278 -7.71 7.63 18.23
N THR A 279 -6.54 7.58 18.87
CA THR A 279 -6.11 8.61 19.83
C THR A 279 -5.97 9.97 19.14
N GLY A 280 -5.33 10.00 17.96
CA GLY A 280 -5.22 11.22 17.16
C GLY A 280 -6.59 11.82 16.84
N VAL A 281 -7.49 11.04 16.24
CA VAL A 281 -8.84 11.48 15.87
C VAL A 281 -9.64 11.92 17.10
N PHE A 282 -9.54 11.22 18.23
CA PHE A 282 -10.21 11.60 19.47
C PHE A 282 -9.73 12.94 20.03
N THR A 283 -8.43 13.24 19.93
CA THR A 283 -7.87 14.51 20.44
C THR A 283 -8.20 15.72 19.57
N LEU A 284 -8.53 15.53 18.28
CA LEU A 284 -8.77 16.64 17.35
C LEU A 284 -9.94 17.54 17.75
N PRO A 285 -11.15 17.02 18.06
CA PRO A 285 -12.25 17.87 18.51
C PRO A 285 -11.94 18.60 19.83
N ILE A 286 -11.23 17.94 20.75
CA ILE A 286 -10.90 18.49 22.08
C ILE A 286 -9.93 19.67 21.95
N LEU A 287 -8.94 19.54 21.07
CA LEU A 287 -7.92 20.57 20.82
C LEU A 287 -8.33 21.55 19.70
N ASN A 288 -9.56 21.45 19.21
CA ASN A 288 -10.11 22.28 18.14
C ASN A 288 -9.27 22.21 16.84
N GLY A 289 -8.68 21.05 16.56
CA GLY A 289 -7.89 20.78 15.36
C GLY A 289 -8.73 20.66 14.10
N GLY A 290 -8.14 20.93 12.94
CA GLY A 290 -8.77 20.83 11.63
C GLY A 290 -7.91 21.52 10.57
N LEU A 291 -8.15 21.24 9.29
CA LEU A 291 -7.48 21.92 8.18
C LEU A 291 -8.50 22.67 7.33
N GLY A 292 -8.09 23.77 6.71
CA GLY A 292 -8.94 24.49 5.74
C GLY A 292 -9.11 23.76 4.41
N SER A 293 -8.16 22.88 4.06
CA SER A 293 -8.09 22.15 2.78
C SER A 293 -7.31 20.84 2.97
N PRO A 294 -7.47 19.82 2.09
CA PRO A 294 -6.62 18.64 2.10
C PRO A 294 -5.12 19.01 2.02
N ALA A 295 -4.30 18.42 2.88
CA ALA A 295 -2.85 18.61 2.85
C ALA A 295 -2.21 17.81 1.70
N SER A 296 -1.35 18.46 0.92
CA SER A 296 -0.55 17.80 -0.12
C SER A 296 0.86 18.42 -0.19
N PRO A 297 1.93 17.62 0.04
CA PRO A 297 1.93 16.24 0.48
C PRO A 297 1.38 16.07 1.89
N VAL A 298 1.26 14.84 2.35
CA VAL A 298 0.67 14.51 3.65
C VAL A 298 1.71 14.65 4.78
N SER A 299 2.53 15.70 4.71
CA SER A 299 3.66 15.94 5.61
C SER A 299 3.24 16.76 6.81
N ILE A 300 4.01 16.68 7.91
CA ILE A 300 3.78 17.54 9.07
C ILE A 300 3.90 19.03 8.70
N LEU A 301 4.75 19.35 7.72
CA LEU A 301 4.97 20.73 7.26
C LEU A 301 3.73 21.25 6.54
N ALA A 302 3.15 20.44 5.64
CA ALA A 302 1.93 20.78 4.93
C ALA A 302 0.72 20.84 5.87
N VAL A 303 0.58 19.87 6.78
CA VAL A 303 -0.45 19.88 7.82
C VAL A 303 -0.37 21.16 8.65
N ARG A 304 0.82 21.55 9.10
CA ARG A 304 1.03 22.80 9.85
C ARG A 304 0.69 24.04 9.02
N ALA A 305 1.06 24.06 7.74
CA ALA A 305 0.77 25.19 6.86
C ALA A 305 -0.73 25.36 6.55
N MET A 306 -1.49 24.26 6.56
CA MET A 306 -2.93 24.24 6.26
C MET A 306 -3.82 24.32 7.53
N THR A 307 -3.21 24.44 8.70
CA THR A 307 -3.93 24.65 9.96
C THR A 307 -4.41 26.12 10.01
N PRO A 308 -5.70 26.38 10.24
CA PRO A 308 -6.29 27.73 10.24
C PRO A 308 -5.90 28.57 11.46
#